data_AF-A0A9E2XYM3-F1
#
_entry.id   AF-A0A9E2XYM3-F1
#
_cell.length_a   1.000
_cell.length_b   1.000
_cell.length_c   1.000
_cell.angle_alpha   90.00
_cell.angle_beta   90.00
_cell.angle_gamma   90.00
#
_symmetry.space_group_name_H-M   'P 1'
#
loop_
_entity.id
_entity.type
_entity.pdbx_description
1 polymer ?
#
loop_
_entity_poly.entity_id
_entity_poly.type
_entity_poly.pdbx_seq_one_letter_code
_entity_poly.pdbx_strand_id
1 'polypeptide(L)'
;MLAGSALDPDQDDGYLFIVLKPELLIDPDDFKQQISALIDRIKATPRQPGVGEIRIPGERAFRSREQALRDGIEIDRVVYEALKSLHLD
;
A
#
# COMPACT_ATOMS: atom_id res chain seq x y z
N MET A 1 -1.70 -8.12 1.50
CA MET A 1 -1.01 -9.18 2.26
C MET A 1 -0.01 -8.51 3.18
N LEU A 2 -0.17 -8.68 4.50
CA LEU A 2 0.74 -8.09 5.51
C LEU A 2 1.90 -9.01 5.91
N ALA A 3 1.88 -10.25 5.46
CA ALA A 3 3.03 -11.13 5.39
C ALA A 3 2.74 -12.08 4.23
N GLY A 4 3.77 -12.60 3.58
CA GLY A 4 3.63 -13.80 2.74
C GLY A 4 3.40 -15.03 3.62
N SER A 5 2.38 -15.00 4.48
CA SER A 5 1.88 -16.17 5.20
C SER A 5 1.33 -17.14 4.16
N ALA A 6 1.84 -18.35 4.26
CA ALA A 6 2.23 -19.17 3.14
C ALA A 6 1.06 -19.81 2.38
N LEU A 7 1.39 -20.29 1.18
CA LEU A 7 0.62 -21.26 0.41
C LEU A 7 0.55 -22.65 1.08
N ASP A 8 0.78 -22.73 2.40
CA ASP A 8 0.99 -23.95 3.17
C ASP A 8 0.08 -23.95 4.41
N PRO A 9 -0.91 -24.86 4.50
CA PRO A 9 -1.87 -24.92 5.60
C PRO A 9 -1.28 -25.37 6.94
N ASP A 10 -0.02 -25.83 6.97
CA ASP A 10 0.65 -26.36 8.17
C ASP A 10 1.60 -25.34 8.87
N GLN A 11 1.51 -24.04 8.56
CA GLN A 11 2.40 -23.02 9.14
C GLN A 11 1.80 -22.31 10.36
N ASP A 12 2.57 -22.28 11.47
CA ASP A 12 2.32 -21.45 12.65
C ASP A 12 2.81 -20.01 12.41
N ASP A 13 2.02 -19.20 11.70
CA ASP A 13 2.37 -17.81 11.41
C ASP A 13 2.18 -16.89 12.64
N GLY A 14 3.24 -16.16 13.00
CA GLY A 14 3.24 -15.15 14.05
C GLY A 14 3.17 -13.73 13.49
N TYR A 15 2.29 -12.89 14.05
CA TYR A 15 2.15 -11.48 13.66
C TYR A 15 2.47 -10.54 14.82
N LEU A 16 3.25 -9.49 14.56
CA LEU A 16 3.52 -8.40 15.50
C LEU A 16 2.88 -7.10 14.99
N PHE A 17 2.10 -6.46 15.87
CA PHE A 17 1.51 -5.15 15.61
C PHE A 17 2.05 -4.15 16.63
N ILE A 18 2.51 -3.00 16.13
CA ILE A 18 2.95 -1.87 16.96
C ILE A 18 2.11 -0.66 16.56
N VAL A 19 1.46 -0.05 17.55
CA VAL A 19 0.67 1.17 17.37
C VAL A 19 1.32 2.28 18.19
N LEU A 20 1.67 3.36 17.51
CA LEU A 20 2.23 4.56 18.12
C LEU A 20 1.22 5.69 17.98
N LYS A 21 0.98 6.43 19.07
CA LYS A 21 0.15 7.64 19.05
C LYS A 21 1.07 8.87 18.90
N PRO A 22 1.20 9.48 17.70
CA PRO A 22 2.18 10.54 17.46
C PRO A 22 1.95 11.77 18.33
N GLU A 23 0.69 12.05 18.67
CA GLU A 23 0.25 13.18 19.48
C GLU A 23 0.84 13.19 20.91
N LEU A 24 1.38 12.04 21.36
CA LEU A 24 2.10 11.95 22.65
C LEU A 24 3.53 12.48 22.57
N LEU A 25 4.06 12.69 21.37
CA LEU A 25 5.45 13.08 21.11
C LEU A 25 5.57 14.43 20.42
N ILE A 26 4.59 14.78 19.59
CA ILE A 26 4.59 15.97 18.73
C ILE A 26 3.16 16.43 18.48
N ASP A 27 2.95 17.73 18.32
CA ASP A 27 1.66 18.27 17.91
C ASP A 27 1.22 17.65 16.55
N PRO A 28 -0.05 17.25 16.38
CA PRO A 28 -0.50 16.58 15.17
C PRO A 28 -0.29 17.41 13.88
N ASP A 29 -0.43 18.73 13.95
CA ASP A 29 -0.29 19.59 12.79
C ASP A 29 1.18 19.84 12.47
N ASP A 30 2.03 20.01 13.50
CA ASP A 30 3.48 20.05 13.33
C ASP A 30 4.00 18.75 12.71
N PHE A 31 3.49 17.59 13.14
CA PHE A 31 3.86 16.30 12.56
C PHE A 31 3.51 16.22 11.07
N LYS A 32 2.28 16.60 10.69
CA LYS A 32 1.86 16.60 9.28
C LYS A 32 2.71 17.56 8.44
N GLN A 33 3.01 18.75 8.96
CA GLN A 33 3.85 19.72 8.27
C GLN A 33 5.27 19.19 8.05
N GLN A 34 5.89 18.61 9.08
CA GLN A 34 7.23 18.05 9.00
C GLN A 34 7.31 16.86 8.03
N ILE A 35 6.31 15.97 8.05
CA ILE A 35 6.22 14.85 7.11
C ILE A 35 6.03 15.35 5.67
N SER A 36 5.18 16.35 5.46
CA SER A 36 4.98 16.95 4.13
C SER A 36 6.27 17.57 3.60
N ALA A 37 6.97 18.35 4.41
CA ALA A 37 8.26 18.94 4.04
C ALA A 37 9.36 17.90 3.80
N LEU A 38 9.33 16.75 4.50
CA LEU A 38 10.22 15.63 4.22
C LEU A 38 9.92 15.01 2.85
N ILE A 39 8.64 14.76 2.55
CA ILE A 39 8.20 14.22 1.26
C ILE A 39 8.65 15.15 0.12
N ASP A 40 8.44 16.45 0.25
CA ASP A 40 8.82 17.43 -0.77
C ASP A 40 10.33 17.42 -1.02
N ARG A 41 11.13 17.38 0.05
CA ARG A 41 12.60 17.27 -0.07
C ARG A 41 13.03 16.00 -0.78
N ILE A 42 12.42 14.85 -0.47
CA ILE A 42 12.71 13.58 -1.16
C ILE A 42 12.39 13.70 -2.65
N LYS A 43 11.21 14.23 -3.00
CA LYS A 43 10.77 14.37 -4.39
C LYS A 43 11.57 15.38 -5.20
N ALA A 44 12.19 16.35 -4.54
CA ALA A 44 13.06 17.35 -5.16
C ALA A 44 14.48 16.85 -5.46
N THR A 45 14.86 15.67 -4.98
CA THR A 45 16.20 15.12 -5.28
C THR A 45 16.38 14.83 -6.78
N PRO A 46 17.63 14.92 -7.30
CA PRO A 46 17.90 14.60 -8.70
C PRO A 46 17.45 13.19 -9.07
N ARG A 47 16.74 13.08 -10.19
CA ARG A 47 16.27 11.80 -10.71
C ARG A 47 17.36 11.13 -11.53
N GLN A 48 17.39 9.80 -11.52
CA GLN A 48 18.22 9.06 -12.47
C GLN A 48 17.66 9.20 -13.90
N PRO A 49 18.51 9.07 -14.94
CA PRO A 49 18.04 9.03 -16.32
C PRO A 49 16.93 7.99 -16.52
N GLY A 50 15.86 8.38 -17.21
CA GLY A 50 14.69 7.51 -17.46
C GLY A 50 13.69 7.40 -16.31
N VAL A 51 13.95 8.00 -15.14
CA VAL A 51 13.00 8.00 -14.01
C VAL A 51 12.04 9.19 -14.10
N GLY A 52 10.77 8.90 -14.40
CA GLY A 52 9.72 9.92 -14.56
C GLY A 52 9.30 10.62 -13.26
N GLU A 53 9.30 9.91 -12.13
CA GLU A 53 8.98 10.48 -10.81
C GLU A 53 9.62 9.69 -9.66
N ILE A 54 9.91 10.37 -8.55
CA ILE A 54 10.23 9.74 -7.27
C ILE A 54 8.92 9.58 -6.50
N ARG A 55 8.61 8.35 -6.10
CA ARG A 55 7.37 8.00 -5.39
C ARG A 55 7.63 7.76 -3.92
N ILE A 56 6.70 8.17 -3.07
CA ILE A 56 6.68 7.80 -1.65
C ILE A 56 5.96 6.46 -1.49
N PRO A 57 6.39 5.58 -0.56
CA PRO A 57 5.67 4.36 -0.24
C PRO A 57 4.18 4.64 -0.01
N GLY A 58 3.31 3.83 -0.63
CA GLY A 58 1.85 3.99 -0.56
C GLY A 58 1.22 4.80 -1.70
N GLU A 59 1.93 5.73 -2.37
CA GLU A 59 1.33 6.58 -3.41
C GLU A 59 0.82 5.79 -4.63
N ARG A 60 1.52 4.72 -5.02
CA ARG A 60 1.05 3.81 -6.09
C ARG A 60 -0.24 3.12 -5.66
N ALA A 61 -0.28 2.58 -4.44
CA ALA A 61 -1.45 1.86 -3.93
C ALA A 61 -2.65 2.79 -3.76
N PHE A 62 -2.42 4.01 -3.29
CA PHE A 62 -3.45 5.05 -3.20
C PHE A 62 -4.07 5.35 -4.57
N ARG A 63 -3.25 5.61 -5.59
CA ARG A 63 -3.71 5.82 -6.98
C ARG A 63 -4.47 4.61 -7.53
N SER A 64 -3.95 3.40 -7.30
CA SER A 64 -4.60 2.16 -7.73
C SER A 64 -5.96 1.98 -7.06
N ARG A 65 -6.09 2.33 -5.78
CA ARG A 65 -7.36 2.29 -5.04
C ARG A 65 -8.36 3.29 -5.57
N GLU A 66 -7.94 4.54 -5.83
CA GLU A 66 -8.82 5.54 -6.44
C GLU A 66 -9.32 5.10 -7.81
N GLN A 67 -8.45 4.50 -8.63
CA GLN A 67 -8.86 3.97 -9.93
C GLN A 67 -9.85 2.82 -9.76
N ALA A 68 -9.56 1.85 -8.89
CA ALA A 68 -10.44 0.71 -8.67
C ALA A 68 -11.81 1.10 -8.12
N LEU A 69 -11.89 2.18 -7.33
CA LEU A 69 -13.16 2.74 -6.84
C LEU A 69 -14.00 3.37 -7.96
N ARG A 70 -13.36 3.93 -8.99
CA ARG A 70 -14.03 4.56 -10.13
C ARG A 70 -14.41 3.54 -11.22
N ASP A 71 -13.49 2.64 -11.53
CA ASP A 71 -13.56 1.80 -12.74
C ASP A 71 -13.90 0.35 -12.43
N GLY A 72 -13.83 -0.05 -11.15
CA GLY A 72 -13.89 -1.45 -10.72
C GLY A 72 -12.51 -2.08 -10.55
N ILE A 73 -12.48 -3.25 -9.92
CA ILE A 73 -11.25 -4.00 -9.67
C ILE A 73 -10.94 -4.86 -10.90
N GLU A 74 -9.75 -4.69 -11.48
CA GLU A 74 -9.24 -5.57 -12.52
C GLU A 74 -8.89 -6.94 -11.91
N ILE A 75 -9.45 -8.00 -12.50
CA ILE A 75 -9.22 -9.39 -12.10
C ILE A 75 -8.75 -10.16 -13.33
N ASP A 76 -7.65 -10.90 -13.20
CA ASP A 76 -7.17 -11.78 -14.24
C ASP A 76 -8.26 -12.79 -14.64
N ARG A 77 -8.37 -13.08 -15.94
CA ARG A 77 -9.44 -13.93 -16.46
C ARG A 77 -9.44 -15.33 -15.84
N VAL A 78 -8.26 -15.91 -15.59
CA VAL A 78 -8.12 -17.24 -14.99
C VAL A 78 -8.65 -17.22 -13.56
N VAL A 79 -8.31 -16.18 -12.79
CA VAL A 79 -8.80 -16.00 -11.41
C VAL A 79 -10.31 -15.80 -11.39
N TYR A 80 -10.86 -15.00 -12.32
CA TYR A 80 -12.28 -14.76 -12.40
C TYR A 80 -13.11 -16.03 -12.65
N GLU A 81 -12.67 -16.88 -13.59
CA GLU A 81 -13.38 -18.15 -13.86
C GLU A 81 -13.24 -19.14 -12.69
N ALA A 82 -12.08 -19.19 -12.03
CA ALA A 82 -11.90 -20.00 -10.83
C ALA A 82 -12.87 -19.57 -9.71
N LEU A 83 -12.99 -18.26 -9.44
CA LEU A 83 -13.94 -17.73 -8.47
C LEU A 83 -15.40 -18.07 -8.83
N LYS A 84 -15.77 -18.02 -10.11
CA LYS A 84 -17.11 -18.42 -10.56
C LYS A 84 -17.40 -19.90 -10.33
N SER A 85 -16.42 -20.79 -10.49
CA SER A 85 -16.61 -22.22 -10.23
C SER A 85 -16.86 -22.56 -8.77
N LEU A 86 -16.42 -21.72 -7.82
CA LEU A 86 -16.68 -21.90 -6.38
C LEU A 86 -18.12 -21.53 -5.97
N HIS A 87 -18.86 -20.83 -6.82
CA HIS A 87 -20.22 -20.35 -6.53
C HIS A 87 -21.32 -21.25 -7.13
N LEU A 88 -20.97 -22.34 -7.80
CA LEU A 88 -21.90 -23.23 -8.51
C LEU A 88 -22.18 -24.57 -7.80
N ASP A 89 -21.98 -24.62 -6.48
CA ASP A 89 -22.52 -25.67 -5.60
C ASP A 89 -23.63 -25.12 -4.69
#